data_AF-A0A8C5L0X6-F1
#
_entry.id   AF-A0A8C5L0X6-F1
#
_cell.length_a   1.000
_cell.length_b   1.000
_cell.length_c   1.000
_cell.angle_alpha   90.00
_cell.angle_beta   90.00
_cell.angle_gamma   90.00
#
_symmetry.space_group_name_H-M   'P 1'
#
loop_
_entity.id
_entity.type
_entity.pdbx_description
1 polymer ?
#
loop_
_entity_poly.entity_id
_entity_poly.type
_entity_poly.pdbx_seq_one_letter_code
_entity_poly.pdbx_strand_id
1 'polypeptide(L)'
;MPLLWALLALGWLRRGSTVYLQPQLASVTFATNNPTLTTVALEKPLCMFDGSEPLSGAYEVYLYVMVDSASSRNASVQDSSGTPLSSTFRHTQGGKTGPYKAAAFDLTPCSDLPSLDAVGDVSQASEILNAYLVRVGNNGTCLWDPNFQGLCNPPLSAATEYRFKYVLVNMSTGLVQDQTLWSDPIRTNRPAPYAAIDTWPGRRSGCMIVITAILGSLPFFLLVAFAGAIVLSFVDMGSSDGETTHDSQITQEAVPKSLGTSETSYTSVNRGPPLDRAEVYSSKLQD
;
A
#
# COMPACT_ATOMS: atom_id res chain seq x y z
N MET A 1 -24.92 52.20 -12.97
CA MET A 1 -23.50 51.79 -12.88
C MET A 1 -23.16 50.67 -11.86
N PRO A 2 -24.01 50.22 -10.91
CA PRO A 2 -23.61 49.15 -9.97
C PRO A 2 -23.83 47.73 -10.52
N LEU A 3 -24.72 47.56 -11.51
CA LEU A 3 -25.04 46.26 -12.10
C LEU A 3 -23.88 45.67 -12.94
N LEU A 4 -23.09 46.54 -13.58
CA LEU A 4 -21.97 46.13 -14.43
C LEU A 4 -20.80 45.60 -13.59
N TRP A 5 -20.57 46.19 -12.41
CA TRP A 5 -19.56 45.74 -11.46
C TRP A 5 -19.95 44.42 -10.78
N ALA A 6 -21.25 44.21 -10.50
CA ALA A 6 -21.74 42.93 -10.00
C ALA A 6 -21.58 41.80 -11.03
N LEU A 7 -21.87 42.05 -12.32
CA LEU A 7 -21.69 41.06 -13.39
C LEU A 7 -20.21 40.74 -13.66
N LEU A 8 -19.31 41.72 -13.53
CA LEU A 8 -17.86 41.50 -13.63
C LEU A 8 -17.32 40.71 -12.42
N ALA A 9 -17.81 40.97 -11.21
CA ALA A 9 -17.42 40.21 -10.01
C ALA A 9 -17.96 38.75 -10.03
N LEU A 10 -19.20 38.55 -10.51
CA LEU A 10 -19.79 37.22 -10.71
C LEU A 10 -19.13 36.44 -11.87
N GLY A 11 -18.64 37.14 -12.90
CA GLY A 11 -17.85 36.53 -13.98
C GLY A 11 -16.47 36.06 -13.54
N TRP A 12 -15.88 36.69 -12.51
CA TRP A 12 -14.59 36.29 -11.95
C TRP A 12 -14.69 35.13 -10.95
N LEU A 13 -15.80 35.01 -10.23
CA LEU A 13 -16.08 33.86 -9.35
C LEU A 13 -16.43 32.58 -10.13
N ARG A 14 -16.85 32.69 -11.41
CA ARG A 14 -17.14 31.55 -12.28
C ARG A 14 -15.94 31.07 -13.09
N ARG A 15 -14.77 31.67 -12.90
CA ARG A 15 -13.51 31.13 -13.40
C ARG A 15 -13.07 30.04 -12.44
N GLY A 16 -13.77 28.90 -12.51
CA GLY A 16 -13.38 27.69 -11.80
C GLY A 16 -11.90 27.48 -12.04
N SER A 17 -11.13 27.35 -10.96
CA SER A 17 -9.72 27.00 -11.02
C SER A 17 -9.58 25.84 -11.98
N THR A 18 -8.97 26.05 -13.15
CA THR A 18 -8.53 24.95 -14.00
C THR A 18 -7.48 24.21 -13.20
N VAL A 19 -7.91 23.21 -12.44
CA VAL A 19 -7.01 22.32 -11.72
C VAL A 19 -6.28 21.55 -12.81
N TYR A 20 -5.01 21.88 -13.00
CA TYR A 20 -4.15 21.11 -13.88
C TYR A 20 -3.94 19.73 -13.26
N LEU A 21 -4.76 18.78 -13.67
CA LEU A 21 -4.68 17.39 -13.23
C LEU A 21 -3.45 16.73 -13.85
N GLN A 22 -2.81 15.85 -13.08
CA GLN A 22 -1.66 15.06 -13.50
C GLN A 22 -1.92 13.59 -13.13
N PRO A 23 -1.37 12.61 -13.87
CA PRO A 23 -1.52 11.20 -13.52
C PRO A 23 -0.96 10.91 -12.13
N GLN A 24 -1.68 10.08 -11.37
CA GLN A 24 -1.34 9.69 -10.01
C GLN A 24 -1.25 8.16 -9.90
N LEU A 25 -0.49 7.70 -8.91
CA LEU A 25 -0.45 6.28 -8.57
C LEU A 25 -1.82 5.80 -8.13
N ALA A 26 -2.15 4.58 -8.53
CA ALA A 26 -3.32 3.88 -8.02
C ALA A 26 -3.28 3.81 -6.49
N SER A 27 -4.41 4.12 -5.85
CA SER A 27 -4.60 3.93 -4.42
C SER A 27 -4.18 2.53 -3.95
N VAL A 28 -3.57 2.47 -2.77
CA VAL A 28 -3.10 1.23 -2.13
C VAL A 28 -4.23 0.23 -1.88
N THR A 29 -5.48 0.69 -1.85
CA THR A 29 -6.68 -0.15 -1.76
C THR A 29 -6.86 -1.02 -2.99
N PHE A 30 -6.51 -0.52 -4.18
CA PHE A 30 -6.66 -1.23 -5.45
C PHE A 30 -5.37 -1.88 -5.93
N ALA A 31 -4.21 -1.31 -5.58
CA ALA A 31 -2.90 -1.82 -5.98
C ALA A 31 -1.90 -1.76 -4.82
N THR A 32 -1.85 -2.82 -4.01
CA THR A 32 -0.82 -2.96 -2.97
C THR A 32 0.57 -3.08 -3.59
N ASN A 33 1.60 -2.53 -2.93
CA ASN A 33 3.00 -2.58 -3.38
C ASN A 33 3.24 -1.96 -4.77
N ASN A 34 2.56 -0.86 -5.06
CA ASN A 34 2.72 -0.08 -6.28
C ASN A 34 3.59 1.16 -6.02
N PRO A 35 4.63 1.44 -6.84
CA PRO A 35 5.17 0.68 -7.96
C PRO A 35 5.80 -0.67 -7.60
N THR A 36 5.88 -1.57 -8.58
CA THR A 36 6.65 -2.83 -8.46
C THR A 36 8.04 -2.67 -9.09
N LEU A 37 8.78 -3.78 -9.26
CA LEU A 37 10.06 -3.81 -9.98
C LEU A 37 9.94 -3.33 -11.43
N THR A 38 8.89 -3.75 -12.11
CA THR A 38 8.74 -3.62 -13.56
C THR A 38 7.39 -3.05 -13.99
N THR A 39 6.48 -2.79 -13.05
CA THR A 39 5.14 -2.27 -13.35
C THR A 39 4.77 -1.12 -12.45
N VAL A 40 3.99 -0.20 -13.01
CA VAL A 40 3.36 0.93 -12.31
C VAL A 40 1.87 0.87 -12.62
N ALA A 41 1.02 0.94 -11.59
CA ALA A 41 -0.42 1.10 -11.74
C ALA A 41 -0.79 2.57 -11.49
N LEU A 42 -1.55 3.16 -12.41
CA LEU A 42 -2.05 4.53 -12.32
C LEU A 42 -3.58 4.51 -12.28
N GLU A 43 -4.15 5.52 -11.66
CA GLU A 43 -5.59 5.79 -11.78
C GLU A 43 -5.88 6.30 -13.19
N LYS A 44 -6.91 5.76 -13.83
CA LYS A 44 -7.40 6.28 -15.11
C LYS A 44 -7.93 7.70 -14.92
N PRO A 45 -7.90 8.54 -15.97
CA PRO A 45 -8.34 9.93 -15.91
C PRO A 45 -9.87 10.07 -15.90
N LEU A 46 -10.53 9.40 -14.95
CA LEU A 46 -11.97 9.47 -14.77
C LEU A 46 -12.36 10.90 -14.42
N CYS A 47 -13.30 11.47 -15.18
CA CYS A 47 -13.79 12.84 -14.98
C CYS A 47 -12.76 13.95 -15.13
N MET A 48 -11.59 13.65 -15.72
CA MET A 48 -10.60 14.68 -15.99
C MET A 48 -10.84 15.40 -17.32
N PHE A 49 -11.45 14.71 -18.29
CA PHE A 49 -11.66 15.19 -19.66
C PHE A 49 -13.12 15.64 -19.94
N ASP A 50 -13.89 15.94 -18.89
CA ASP A 50 -15.24 16.48 -19.04
C ASP A 50 -15.15 17.97 -19.37
N GLY A 51 -15.05 18.26 -20.67
CA GLY A 51 -15.18 19.61 -21.19
C GLY A 51 -16.54 20.21 -20.86
N SER A 52 -16.63 21.54 -20.81
CA SER A 52 -17.91 22.25 -20.66
C SER A 52 -18.87 22.04 -21.83
N GLU A 53 -18.38 21.51 -22.95
CA GLU A 53 -19.18 21.06 -24.08
C GLU A 53 -19.22 19.53 -24.12
N PRO A 54 -20.37 18.93 -24.43
CA PRO A 54 -20.47 17.49 -24.59
C PRO A 54 -19.47 17.02 -25.65
N LEU A 55 -18.59 16.11 -25.28
CA LEU A 55 -17.70 15.43 -26.21
C LEU A 55 -18.55 14.65 -27.22
N SER A 56 -18.72 15.18 -28.43
CA SER A 56 -19.42 14.51 -29.52
C SER A 56 -18.43 13.69 -30.35
N GLY A 57 -18.68 12.39 -30.50
CA GLY A 57 -17.83 11.46 -31.26
C GLY A 57 -17.13 10.41 -30.42
N ALA A 58 -16.29 9.59 -31.07
CA ALA A 58 -15.48 8.57 -30.41
C ALA A 58 -14.13 9.15 -29.98
N TYR A 59 -13.77 8.91 -28.72
CA TYR A 59 -12.54 9.41 -28.11
C TYR A 59 -11.76 8.27 -27.46
N GLU A 60 -10.44 8.29 -27.65
CA GLU A 60 -9.52 7.42 -26.92
C GLU A 60 -8.60 8.26 -26.03
N VAL A 61 -8.19 7.66 -24.92
CA VAL A 61 -7.15 8.18 -24.04
C VAL A 61 -5.86 7.43 -24.31
N TYR A 62 -4.81 8.16 -24.63
CA TYR A 62 -3.44 7.65 -24.76
C TYR A 62 -2.63 7.97 -23.51
N LEU A 63 -1.93 6.96 -23.00
CA LEU A 63 -0.97 7.08 -21.93
C LEU A 63 0.44 7.08 -22.50
N TYR A 64 1.15 8.20 -22.34
CA TYR A 64 2.56 8.32 -22.68
C TYR A 64 3.45 8.12 -21.47
N VAL A 65 4.62 7.53 -21.72
CA VAL A 65 5.62 7.21 -20.71
C VAL A 65 6.99 7.66 -21.19
N MET A 66 7.79 8.21 -20.28
CA MET A 66 9.21 8.49 -20.51
C MET A 66 10.01 8.37 -19.22
N VAL A 67 11.32 8.17 -19.34
CA VAL A 67 12.24 8.24 -18.19
C VAL A 67 12.40 9.71 -17.79
N ASP A 68 12.40 10.00 -16.49
CA ASP A 68 12.50 11.37 -15.97
C ASP A 68 13.75 12.10 -16.49
N SER A 69 14.90 11.41 -16.52
CA SER A 69 16.16 11.98 -17.02
C SER A 69 16.15 12.32 -18.52
N ALA A 70 15.19 11.80 -19.28
CA ALA A 70 15.01 12.13 -20.71
C ALA A 70 14.13 13.38 -20.92
N SER A 71 13.57 13.93 -19.84
CA SER A 71 12.53 14.96 -19.88
C SER A 71 13.11 16.37 -19.79
N SER A 72 12.75 17.23 -20.75
CA SER A 72 12.37 18.58 -20.37
C SER A 72 10.95 18.49 -19.81
N ARG A 73 10.65 19.12 -18.66
CA ARG A 73 9.34 19.01 -17.96
C ARG A 73 8.11 19.19 -18.86
N ASN A 74 8.28 19.79 -20.04
CA ASN A 74 7.24 20.09 -21.02
C ASN A 74 7.42 19.30 -22.33
N ALA A 75 7.97 18.08 -22.27
CA ALA A 75 8.09 17.22 -23.44
C ALA A 75 6.73 17.08 -24.15
N SER A 76 6.68 17.44 -25.44
CA SER A 76 5.47 17.33 -26.24
C SER A 76 5.17 15.86 -26.54
N VAL A 77 3.89 15.54 -26.61
CA VAL A 77 3.35 14.22 -26.98
C VAL A 77 2.55 14.28 -28.28
N GLN A 78 2.63 15.41 -28.97
CA GLN A 78 2.04 15.67 -30.28
C GLN A 78 3.06 16.37 -31.19
N ASP A 79 2.86 16.23 -32.50
CA ASP A 79 3.61 16.95 -33.51
C ASP A 79 3.07 18.37 -33.75
N SER A 80 3.66 19.09 -34.71
CA SER A 80 3.24 20.45 -35.07
C SER A 80 1.84 20.53 -35.70
N SER A 81 1.28 19.41 -36.16
CA SER A 81 -0.08 19.33 -36.70
C SER A 81 -1.13 19.04 -35.62
N GLY A 82 -0.70 18.78 -34.38
CA GLY A 82 -1.60 18.37 -33.29
C GLY A 82 -1.89 16.86 -33.29
N THR A 83 -1.20 16.08 -34.12
CA THR A 83 -1.35 14.62 -34.17
C THR A 83 -0.54 14.00 -33.03
N PRO A 84 -1.08 13.01 -32.29
CA PRO A 84 -0.35 12.32 -31.22
C PRO A 84 0.86 11.55 -31.78
N LEU A 85 1.98 11.55 -31.05
CA LEU A 85 3.19 10.85 -31.46
C LEU A 85 2.96 9.34 -31.63
N SER A 86 3.51 8.77 -32.69
CA SER A 86 3.51 7.32 -32.97
C SER A 86 4.74 6.59 -32.40
N SER A 87 5.46 7.22 -31.48
CA SER A 87 6.67 6.68 -30.87
C SER A 87 6.37 5.44 -30.02
N THR A 88 7.19 4.41 -30.21
CA THR A 88 7.05 3.11 -29.53
C THR A 88 8.12 2.95 -28.45
N PHE A 89 7.92 1.95 -27.58
CA PHE A 89 8.91 1.57 -26.59
C PHE A 89 10.30 1.32 -27.21
N ARG A 90 10.39 0.61 -28.36
CA ARG A 90 11.67 0.31 -29.01
C ARG A 90 12.33 1.57 -29.59
N HIS A 91 11.57 2.41 -30.29
CA HIS A 91 12.08 3.64 -30.90
C HIS A 91 12.64 4.61 -29.86
N THR A 92 12.07 4.61 -28.65
CA THR A 92 12.49 5.50 -27.55
C THR A 92 13.46 4.86 -26.55
N GLN A 93 13.92 3.62 -26.82
CA GLN A 93 14.75 2.83 -25.90
C GLN A 93 14.15 2.72 -24.48
N GLY A 94 12.83 2.47 -24.42
CA GLY A 94 12.07 2.40 -23.18
C GLY A 94 11.85 3.75 -22.51
N GLY A 95 11.68 4.80 -23.31
CA GLY A 95 11.42 6.15 -22.82
C GLY A 95 12.67 6.98 -22.51
N LYS A 96 13.87 6.48 -22.82
CA LYS A 96 15.15 7.16 -22.53
C LYS A 96 15.48 8.30 -23.50
N THR A 97 14.93 8.27 -24.71
CA THR A 97 15.17 9.31 -25.73
C THR A 97 13.94 10.17 -26.01
N GLY A 98 12.80 9.89 -25.37
CA GLY A 98 11.57 10.64 -25.53
C GLY A 98 10.32 9.85 -25.09
N PRO A 99 9.13 10.47 -25.14
CA PRO A 99 7.89 9.81 -24.76
C PRO A 99 7.48 8.75 -25.77
N TYR A 100 6.95 7.63 -25.29
CA TYR A 100 6.30 6.60 -26.11
C TYR A 100 4.89 6.32 -25.62
N LYS A 101 4.02 5.90 -26.54
CA LYS A 101 2.66 5.49 -26.21
C LYS A 101 2.71 4.09 -25.58
N ALA A 102 2.26 3.96 -24.33
CA ALA A 102 2.32 2.71 -23.56
C ALA A 102 0.96 2.03 -23.38
N ALA A 103 -0.12 2.80 -23.30
CA ALA A 103 -1.48 2.27 -23.28
C ALA A 103 -2.43 3.16 -24.10
N ALA A 104 -3.50 2.56 -24.59
CA ALA A 104 -4.64 3.22 -25.21
C ALA A 104 -5.92 2.55 -24.68
N PHE A 105 -6.93 3.35 -24.34
CA PHE A 105 -8.22 2.85 -23.85
C PHE A 105 -9.32 3.88 -24.11
N ASP A 106 -10.57 3.41 -24.16
CA ASP A 106 -11.72 4.27 -24.36
C ASP A 106 -11.93 5.26 -23.20
N LEU A 107 -12.44 6.44 -23.53
CA LEU A 107 -12.87 7.40 -22.50
C LEU A 107 -14.14 6.88 -21.81
N THR A 108 -14.08 6.66 -20.50
CA THR A 108 -15.26 6.34 -19.68
C THR A 108 -15.97 7.63 -19.24
N PRO A 109 -17.25 7.84 -19.60
CA PRO A 109 -18.02 8.99 -19.12
C PRO A 109 -18.22 8.95 -17.60
N CYS A 110 -18.22 10.12 -16.95
CA CYS A 110 -18.44 10.22 -15.50
C CYS A 110 -19.78 9.70 -15.02
N SER A 111 -20.80 9.81 -15.87
CA SER A 111 -22.14 9.33 -15.56
C SER A 111 -22.24 7.80 -15.57
N ASP A 112 -21.24 7.09 -16.07
CA ASP A 112 -21.26 5.64 -16.31
C ASP A 112 -20.10 4.93 -15.60
N LEU A 113 -19.76 5.39 -14.39
CA LEU A 113 -18.73 4.77 -13.57
C LEU A 113 -19.24 3.46 -12.94
N PRO A 114 -18.51 2.34 -13.08
CA PRO A 114 -18.95 1.06 -12.53
C PRO A 114 -18.90 1.05 -11.01
N SER A 115 -19.90 0.46 -10.35
CA SER A 115 -19.90 0.37 -8.88
C SER A 115 -18.70 -0.43 -8.35
N LEU A 116 -18.12 0.03 -7.24
CA LEU A 116 -17.05 -0.66 -6.53
C LEU A 116 -17.57 -1.71 -5.53
N ASP A 117 -18.88 -1.83 -5.35
CA ASP A 117 -19.49 -2.74 -4.35
C ASP A 117 -19.14 -4.21 -4.61
N ALA A 118 -18.89 -4.57 -5.87
CA ALA A 118 -18.53 -5.92 -6.29
C ALA A 118 -17.01 -6.18 -6.38
N VAL A 119 -16.14 -5.24 -5.97
CA VAL A 119 -14.67 -5.45 -5.98
C VAL A 119 -14.24 -6.66 -5.13
N GLY A 120 -15.02 -7.02 -4.11
CA GLY A 120 -14.79 -8.21 -3.30
C GLY A 120 -15.10 -9.54 -4.02
N ASP A 121 -15.85 -9.50 -5.11
CA ASP A 121 -16.10 -10.67 -5.96
C ASP A 121 -14.91 -10.88 -6.91
N VAL A 122 -14.12 -11.92 -6.63
CA VAL A 122 -12.91 -12.27 -7.38
C VAL A 122 -13.20 -12.46 -8.88
N SER A 123 -14.41 -12.87 -9.26
CA SER A 123 -14.79 -13.08 -10.65
C SER A 123 -14.94 -11.76 -11.44
N GLN A 124 -15.29 -10.66 -10.76
CA GLN A 124 -15.53 -9.34 -11.35
C GLN A 124 -14.37 -8.36 -11.08
N ALA A 125 -13.52 -8.66 -10.10
CA ALA A 125 -12.45 -7.78 -9.65
C ALA A 125 -11.53 -7.30 -10.79
N SER A 126 -11.19 -8.16 -11.75
CA SER A 126 -10.32 -7.78 -12.87
C SER A 126 -10.96 -6.75 -13.80
N GLU A 127 -12.24 -6.92 -14.11
CA GLU A 127 -13.01 -6.00 -14.96
C GLU A 127 -13.20 -4.66 -14.27
N ILE A 128 -13.60 -4.67 -13.00
CA ILE A 128 -13.75 -3.44 -12.21
C ILE A 128 -12.41 -2.72 -12.09
N LEU A 129 -11.33 -3.41 -11.73
CA LEU A 129 -10.01 -2.79 -11.65
C LEU A 129 -9.55 -2.23 -13.00
N ASN A 130 -9.86 -2.88 -14.12
CA ASN A 130 -9.54 -2.38 -15.45
C ASN A 130 -10.33 -1.12 -15.81
N ALA A 131 -11.53 -0.91 -15.26
CA ALA A 131 -12.28 0.33 -15.44
C ALA A 131 -11.63 1.52 -14.72
N TYR A 132 -10.99 1.29 -13.57
CA TYR A 132 -10.40 2.34 -12.73
C TYR A 132 -8.89 2.54 -12.93
N LEU A 133 -8.17 1.50 -13.33
CA LEU A 133 -6.71 1.50 -13.35
C LEU A 133 -6.16 1.21 -14.74
N VAL A 134 -4.95 1.73 -14.97
CA VAL A 134 -4.10 1.32 -16.09
C VAL A 134 -2.76 0.87 -15.54
N ARG A 135 -2.30 -0.31 -15.97
CA ARG A 135 -1.01 -0.87 -15.56
C ARG A 135 0.00 -0.75 -16.69
N VAL A 136 1.08 -0.03 -16.45
CA VAL A 136 2.23 0.04 -17.36
C VAL A 136 3.22 -1.06 -17.00
N GLY A 137 3.77 -1.73 -18.01
CA GLY A 137 4.80 -2.76 -17.88
C GLY A 137 4.31 -4.20 -17.75
N ASN A 138 3.03 -4.48 -18.03
CA ASN A 138 2.42 -5.78 -17.79
C ASN A 138 2.50 -6.77 -18.98
N ASN A 139 3.02 -6.38 -20.14
CA ASN A 139 3.01 -7.20 -21.35
C ASN A 139 4.43 -7.49 -21.86
N GLY A 140 5.03 -8.57 -21.38
CA GLY A 140 6.36 -9.01 -21.85
C GLY A 140 6.37 -9.60 -23.26
N THR A 141 5.22 -10.03 -23.79
CA THR A 141 5.13 -10.77 -25.06
C THR A 141 5.61 -9.93 -26.24
N CYS A 142 5.30 -8.63 -26.25
CA CYS A 142 5.67 -7.73 -27.35
C CYS A 142 7.19 -7.48 -27.49
N LEU A 143 8.02 -7.91 -26.52
CA LEU A 143 9.48 -7.88 -26.65
C LEU A 143 10.03 -9.02 -27.50
N TRP A 144 9.33 -10.15 -27.57
CA TRP A 144 9.85 -11.38 -28.16
C TRP A 144 9.04 -11.84 -29.38
N ASP A 145 7.76 -11.48 -29.45
CA ASP A 145 6.90 -11.79 -30.59
C ASP A 145 7.11 -10.77 -31.74
N PRO A 146 7.68 -11.18 -32.89
CA PRO A 146 7.88 -10.31 -34.04
C PRO A 146 6.56 -9.92 -34.74
N ASN A 147 5.49 -10.69 -34.51
CA ASN A 147 4.18 -10.49 -35.13
C ASN A 147 3.17 -9.83 -34.17
N PHE A 148 3.63 -9.28 -33.04
CA PHE A 148 2.76 -8.70 -32.03
C PHE A 148 1.87 -7.60 -32.63
N GLN A 149 0.57 -7.86 -32.67
CA GLN A 149 -0.43 -6.91 -33.16
C GLN A 149 -1.01 -6.15 -31.97
N GLY A 150 -0.47 -4.95 -31.70
CA GLY A 150 -0.98 -4.09 -30.64
C GLY A 150 0.03 -3.09 -30.11
N LEU A 151 -0.38 -2.34 -29.09
CA LEU A 151 0.50 -1.41 -28.40
C LEU A 151 1.39 -2.16 -27.41
N CYS A 152 2.71 -2.03 -27.58
CA CYS A 152 3.67 -2.74 -26.75
C CYS A 152 3.83 -2.02 -25.39
N ASN A 153 3.46 -2.72 -24.31
CA ASN A 153 3.56 -2.27 -22.92
C ASN A 153 4.50 -3.17 -22.09
N PRO A 154 5.80 -3.22 -22.43
CA PRO A 154 6.72 -4.19 -21.85
C PRO A 154 7.21 -3.79 -20.46
N PRO A 155 7.69 -4.75 -19.65
CA PRO A 155 8.26 -4.52 -18.32
C PRO A 155 9.18 -3.28 -18.26
N LEU A 156 8.89 -2.38 -17.32
CA LEU A 156 9.71 -1.21 -17.03
C LEU A 156 11.05 -1.61 -16.41
N SER A 157 12.03 -0.71 -16.52
CA SER A 157 13.33 -0.92 -15.89
C SER A 157 13.25 -0.74 -14.38
N ALA A 158 13.97 -1.59 -13.64
CA ALA A 158 14.11 -1.51 -12.19
C ALA A 158 14.77 -0.21 -11.73
N ALA A 159 14.44 0.26 -10.52
CA ALA A 159 15.08 1.41 -9.88
C ALA A 159 15.16 2.67 -10.77
N THR A 160 14.17 2.86 -11.65
CA THR A 160 14.14 3.91 -12.67
C THR A 160 12.94 4.82 -12.44
N GLU A 161 13.15 6.13 -12.55
CA GLU A 161 12.10 7.14 -12.44
C GLU A 161 11.46 7.40 -13.79
N TYR A 162 10.14 7.28 -13.84
CA TYR A 162 9.32 7.48 -15.02
C TYR A 162 8.31 8.61 -14.80
N ARG A 163 7.93 9.27 -15.88
CA ARG A 163 6.81 10.21 -15.93
C ARG A 163 5.73 9.74 -16.87
N PHE A 164 4.51 10.12 -16.56
CA PHE A 164 3.30 9.68 -17.24
C PHE A 164 2.46 10.88 -17.65
N LYS A 165 1.75 10.77 -18.78
CA LYS A 165 0.84 11.82 -19.27
C LYS A 165 -0.34 11.19 -20.00
N TYR A 166 -1.55 11.66 -19.70
CA TYR A 166 -2.75 11.29 -20.43
C TYR A 166 -3.04 12.32 -21.52
N VAL A 167 -3.50 11.82 -22.67
CA VAL A 167 -3.84 12.62 -23.85
C VAL A 167 -5.17 12.13 -24.39
N LEU A 168 -6.12 13.03 -24.54
CA LEU A 168 -7.40 12.76 -25.18
C LEU A 168 -7.28 12.98 -26.68
N VAL A 169 -7.66 11.98 -27.46
CA VAL A 169 -7.59 12.00 -28.92
C VAL A 169 -8.97 11.80 -29.51
N ASN A 170 -9.34 12.70 -30.42
CA ASN A 170 -10.56 12.54 -31.20
C ASN A 170 -10.30 11.54 -32.34
N MET A 171 -11.01 10.42 -32.34
CA MET A 171 -10.77 9.34 -33.30
C MET A 171 -11.26 9.68 -34.72
N SER A 172 -12.16 10.66 -34.86
CA SER A 172 -12.64 11.10 -36.18
C SER A 172 -11.65 12.00 -36.90
N THR A 173 -10.91 12.84 -36.17
CA THR A 173 -9.92 13.76 -36.74
C THR A 173 -8.48 13.26 -36.60
N GLY A 174 -8.24 12.34 -35.66
CA GLY A 174 -6.90 11.87 -35.29
C GLY A 174 -6.07 12.89 -34.49
N LEU A 175 -6.69 13.97 -34.03
CA LEU A 175 -5.99 15.08 -33.36
C LEU A 175 -6.13 15.01 -31.83
N VAL A 176 -5.11 15.51 -31.13
CA VAL A 176 -5.16 15.74 -29.70
C VAL A 176 -6.15 16.86 -29.40
N GLN A 177 -7.12 16.55 -28.54
CA GLN A 177 -8.13 17.52 -28.11
C GLN A 177 -7.78 18.12 -26.74
N ASP A 178 -7.28 17.30 -25.82
CA ASP A 178 -6.89 17.73 -24.48
C ASP A 178 -5.77 16.85 -23.90
N GLN A 179 -5.12 17.30 -22.84
CA GLN A 179 -4.01 16.58 -22.19
C GLN A 179 -3.79 17.01 -20.75
N THR A 180 -3.31 16.09 -19.91
CA THR A 180 -2.92 16.38 -18.53
C THR A 180 -1.53 17.03 -18.47
N LEU A 181 -1.11 17.49 -17.29
CA LEU A 181 0.31 17.68 -17.04
C LEU A 181 1.04 16.32 -17.01
N TRP A 182 2.36 16.37 -17.14
CA TRP A 182 3.21 15.24 -16.78
C TRP A 182 3.11 14.99 -15.28
N SER A 183 3.08 13.72 -14.88
CA SER A 183 3.15 13.32 -13.48
C SER A 183 4.47 13.78 -12.83
N ASP A 184 4.47 13.78 -11.50
CA ASP A 184 5.72 13.73 -10.75
C ASP A 184 6.50 12.44 -11.10
N PRO A 185 7.83 12.43 -10.90
CA PRO A 185 8.65 11.24 -11.12
C PRO A 185 8.19 10.10 -10.21
N ILE A 186 7.86 8.96 -10.83
CA ILE A 186 7.48 7.73 -10.12
C ILE A 186 8.59 6.71 -10.31
N ARG A 187 9.17 6.27 -9.20
CA ARG A 187 10.30 5.34 -9.19
C ARG A 187 9.84 3.89 -9.08
N THR A 188 10.28 3.04 -10.02
CA THR A 188 10.12 1.58 -9.88
C THR A 188 11.00 1.05 -8.75
N ASN A 189 10.51 0.00 -8.08
CA ASN A 189 11.21 -0.54 -6.92
C ASN A 189 12.48 -1.30 -7.30
N ARG A 190 13.42 -1.39 -6.34
CA ARG A 190 14.58 -2.27 -6.43
C ARG A 190 14.31 -3.50 -5.54
N PRO A 191 14.42 -4.74 -6.04
CA PRO A 191 14.23 -5.90 -5.20
C PRO A 191 15.36 -5.95 -4.19
N ALA A 192 15.08 -6.42 -2.98
CA ALA A 192 16.15 -6.86 -2.10
C ALA A 192 16.97 -7.93 -2.84
N PRO A 193 18.31 -7.84 -2.85
CA PRO A 193 19.12 -8.88 -3.46
C PRO A 193 18.84 -10.21 -2.77
N TYR A 194 18.80 -11.31 -3.54
CA TYR A 194 18.49 -12.64 -3.00
C TYR A 194 19.35 -13.01 -1.79
N ALA A 195 20.62 -12.60 -1.78
CA ALA A 195 21.56 -12.83 -0.67
C ALA A 195 21.19 -12.09 0.63
N ALA A 196 20.34 -11.06 0.58
CA ALA A 196 19.83 -10.35 1.75
C ALA A 196 18.47 -10.89 2.22
N ILE A 197 17.86 -11.83 1.49
CA ILE A 197 16.64 -12.50 1.92
C ILE A 197 17.05 -13.57 2.92
N ASP A 198 16.79 -13.32 4.19
CA ASP A 198 16.94 -14.32 5.25
C ASP A 198 15.89 -15.42 5.07
N THR A 199 16.32 -16.54 4.48
CA THR A 199 15.49 -17.74 4.32
C THR A 199 15.58 -18.67 5.53
N TRP A 200 16.26 -18.29 6.62
CA TRP A 200 16.48 -19.18 7.75
C TRP A 200 15.17 -19.47 8.51
N PRO A 201 14.69 -20.73 8.54
CA PRO A 201 13.42 -21.09 9.20
C PRO A 201 13.45 -20.88 10.72
N GLY A 202 14.65 -20.87 11.32
CA GLY A 202 14.82 -20.86 12.77
C GLY A 202 14.37 -19.58 13.47
N ARG A 203 14.25 -18.45 12.74
CA ARG A 203 13.88 -17.16 13.34
C ARG A 203 12.39 -17.06 13.70
N ARG A 204 11.54 -17.87 13.08
CA ARG A 204 10.10 -17.98 13.42
C ARG A 204 9.75 -19.28 14.17
N SER A 205 10.62 -20.29 14.15
CA SER A 205 10.38 -21.61 14.77
C SER A 205 11.10 -21.83 16.10
N GLY A 206 12.13 -21.03 16.42
CA GLY A 206 12.92 -21.22 17.66
C GLY A 206 12.07 -21.24 18.93
N CYS A 207 11.17 -20.27 19.12
CA CYS A 207 10.27 -20.25 20.28
C CYS A 207 9.32 -21.45 20.31
N MET A 208 8.83 -21.90 19.16
CA MET A 208 7.93 -23.05 19.09
C MET A 208 8.65 -24.34 19.53
N ILE A 209 9.90 -24.54 19.09
CA ILE A 209 10.73 -25.69 19.48
C ILE A 209 11.06 -25.66 20.98
N VAL A 210 11.38 -24.48 21.53
CA VAL A 210 11.65 -24.34 22.96
C VAL A 210 10.41 -24.65 23.79
N ILE A 211 9.24 -24.13 23.39
CA ILE A 211 7.96 -24.37 24.07
C ILE A 211 7.60 -25.86 24.04
N THR A 212 7.72 -26.53 22.89
CA THR A 212 7.42 -27.96 22.78
C THR A 212 8.39 -28.82 23.58
N ALA A 213 9.67 -28.46 23.67
CA ALA A 213 10.64 -29.18 24.49
C ALA A 213 10.34 -29.07 26.00
N ILE A 214 9.95 -27.88 26.48
CA ILE A 214 9.56 -27.67 27.88
C ILE A 214 8.29 -28.46 28.21
N LEU A 215 7.23 -28.30 27.41
CA LEU A 215 5.96 -29.01 27.61
C LEU A 215 6.12 -30.53 27.53
N GLY A 216 7.02 -31.03 26.67
CA GLY A 216 7.28 -32.45 26.53
C GLY A 216 8.10 -33.07 27.67
N SER A 217 9.00 -32.31 28.31
CA SER A 217 9.87 -32.81 29.39
C SER A 217 9.26 -32.66 30.79
N LEU A 218 8.39 -31.67 31.00
CA LEU A 218 7.70 -31.43 32.27
C LEU A 218 6.97 -32.67 32.85
N PRO A 219 6.21 -33.50 32.10
CA PRO A 219 5.57 -34.68 32.66
C PRO A 219 6.56 -35.72 33.17
N PHE A 220 7.73 -35.85 32.52
CA PHE A 220 8.77 -36.76 32.97
C PHE A 220 9.34 -36.33 34.33
N PHE A 221 9.66 -35.04 34.50
CA PHE A 221 10.12 -34.51 35.78
C PHE A 221 9.06 -34.64 36.88
N LEU A 222 7.78 -34.41 36.56
CA LEU A 222 6.69 -34.62 37.51
C LEU A 222 6.57 -36.08 37.96
N LEU A 223 6.74 -37.05 37.05
CA LEU A 223 6.71 -38.48 37.40
C LEU A 223 7.88 -38.87 38.31
N VAL A 224 9.09 -38.38 38.02
CA VAL A 224 10.27 -38.64 38.88
C VAL A 224 10.07 -38.05 40.27
N ALA A 225 9.56 -36.81 40.37
CA ALA A 225 9.27 -36.18 41.65
C ALA A 225 8.20 -36.94 42.44
N PHE A 226 7.14 -37.41 41.77
CA PHE A 226 6.08 -38.20 42.38
C PHE A 226 6.59 -39.56 42.90
N ALA A 227 7.39 -40.27 42.10
CA ALA A 227 8.03 -41.51 42.52
C ALA A 227 8.97 -41.29 43.72
N GLY A 228 9.74 -40.20 43.71
CA GLY A 228 10.57 -39.79 44.85
C GLY A 228 9.75 -39.55 46.10
N ALA A 229 8.65 -38.80 46.01
CA ALA A 229 7.75 -38.54 47.14
C ALA A 229 7.16 -39.83 47.72
N ILE A 230 6.78 -40.80 46.88
CA ILE A 230 6.32 -42.11 47.33
C ILE A 230 7.42 -42.83 48.12
N VAL A 231 8.65 -42.89 47.59
CA VAL A 231 9.77 -43.55 48.27
C VAL A 231 10.09 -42.87 49.61
N LEU A 232 10.14 -41.54 49.64
CA LEU A 232 10.34 -40.77 50.86
C LEU A 232 9.24 -41.03 51.90
N SER A 233 7.97 -41.12 51.48
CA SER A 233 6.87 -41.44 52.40
C SER A 233 6.98 -42.83 53.03
N PHE A 234 7.55 -43.81 52.32
CA PHE A 234 7.81 -45.14 52.88
C PHE A 234 9.01 -45.15 53.82
N VAL A 235 10.02 -44.31 53.58
CA VAL A 235 11.19 -44.18 54.47
C VAL A 235 10.83 -43.43 55.76
N ASP A 236 10.01 -42.38 55.68
CA ASP A 236 9.50 -41.67 56.87
C ASP A 236 8.59 -42.55 57.73
N MET A 237 7.85 -43.50 57.13
CA MET A 237 7.05 -44.49 57.85
C MET A 237 7.91 -45.54 58.58
N GLY A 238 9.17 -45.72 58.17
CA GLY A 238 10.10 -46.70 58.72
C GLY A 238 10.97 -46.21 59.89
N SER A 239 10.83 -44.93 60.29
CA SER A 239 11.61 -44.31 61.37
C SER A 239 10.73 -43.78 62.51
N SER A 240 9.59 -44.43 62.79
CA SER A 240 8.77 -44.15 63.97
C SER A 240 8.74 -45.35 64.92
N ASP A 241 9.90 -45.68 65.48
CA ASP A 241 9.99 -46.28 66.82
C ASP A 241 10.84 -45.34 67.67
N GLY A 242 10.20 -44.57 68.55
CA GLY A 242 10.91 -43.65 69.45
C GLY A 242 10.05 -42.54 70.06
N GLU A 243 9.39 -42.89 71.16
CA GLU A 243 9.09 -42.00 72.29
C GLU A 243 8.04 -40.89 72.10
N THR A 244 6.81 -41.21 72.52
CA THR A 244 5.86 -40.21 73.01
C THR A 244 6.39 -39.56 74.28
N THR A 245 6.78 -38.28 74.23
CA THR A 245 6.71 -37.42 75.41
C THR A 245 6.13 -36.08 75.00
N HIS A 246 4.88 -35.87 75.41
CA HIS A 246 4.27 -34.56 75.50
C HIS A 246 5.10 -33.71 76.46
N ASP A 247 5.62 -32.59 75.99
CA ASP A 247 5.92 -31.45 76.86
C ASP A 247 5.24 -30.20 76.31
N SER A 248 4.21 -29.78 77.05
CA SER A 248 3.50 -28.54 76.83
C SER A 248 4.22 -27.46 77.62
N GLN A 249 4.91 -26.54 76.94
CA GLN A 249 5.38 -25.31 77.58
C GLN A 249 4.85 -24.09 76.84
N ILE A 250 3.77 -23.55 77.39
CA ILE A 250 3.30 -22.18 77.17
C ILE A 250 3.98 -21.29 78.23
N THR A 251 4.56 -20.16 77.82
CA THR A 251 4.63 -18.83 78.49
C THR A 251 5.65 -17.99 77.72
N GLN A 252 5.22 -17.19 76.74
CA GLN A 252 4.92 -15.76 76.79
C GLN A 252 6.14 -14.80 76.75
N GLU A 253 6.15 -14.02 75.65
CA GLU A 253 6.34 -12.56 75.58
C GLU A 253 7.74 -11.93 75.75
N ALA A 254 8.25 -11.36 74.65
CA ALA A 254 8.88 -10.03 74.61
C ALA A 254 9.10 -9.53 73.15
N VAL A 255 8.30 -8.53 72.78
CA VAL A 255 8.38 -7.55 71.65
C VAL A 255 9.69 -6.72 71.80
N PRO A 256 10.34 -6.03 70.80
CA PRO A 256 9.68 -4.97 70.03
C PRO A 256 10.25 -4.46 68.67
N LYS A 257 9.47 -3.50 68.11
CA LYS A 257 9.75 -2.48 67.06
C LYS A 257 9.50 -2.94 65.61
N SER A 258 8.84 -2.18 64.73
CA SER A 258 8.53 -0.73 64.69
C SER A 258 7.46 -0.49 63.62
N LEU A 259 6.54 0.47 63.88
CA LEU A 259 6.09 1.56 62.99
C LEU A 259 6.31 1.32 61.47
N GLY A 260 5.30 1.26 60.61
CA GLY A 260 4.23 2.23 60.42
C GLY A 260 4.49 3.08 59.15
N THR A 261 3.44 3.26 58.34
CA THR A 261 3.19 4.35 57.37
C THR A 261 3.61 4.19 55.89
N SER A 262 2.62 4.50 55.04
CA SER A 262 2.69 5.07 53.68
C SER A 262 3.27 4.21 52.55
N GLU A 263 2.44 3.74 51.63
CA GLU A 263 1.94 4.44 50.41
C GLU A 263 2.86 4.35 49.20
N THR A 264 2.21 4.31 48.04
CA THR A 264 2.69 4.56 46.67
C THR A 264 3.56 3.52 45.97
N SER A 265 2.95 2.99 44.89
CA SER A 265 3.46 2.92 43.52
C SER A 265 4.79 2.22 43.26
N TYR A 266 4.81 1.24 42.35
CA TYR A 266 5.50 1.36 41.06
C TYR A 266 5.01 0.31 40.05
N THR A 267 4.92 0.81 38.83
CA THR A 267 4.45 0.27 37.55
C THR A 267 5.48 -0.58 36.81
N SER A 268 5.02 -1.54 35.99
CA SER A 268 5.48 -1.75 34.60
C SER A 268 4.44 -2.60 33.85
N VAL A 269 3.53 -2.01 33.06
CA VAL A 269 3.67 -1.64 31.64
C VAL A 269 3.87 -2.84 30.71
N ASN A 270 2.77 -3.31 30.10
CA ASN A 270 2.58 -3.44 28.64
C ASN A 270 1.26 -4.20 28.34
N ARG A 271 0.13 -3.48 28.39
CA ARG A 271 -1.07 -3.81 27.59
C ARG A 271 -1.07 -2.87 26.40
N GLY A 272 -1.05 -3.45 25.20
CA GLY A 272 -1.01 -2.72 23.93
C GLY A 272 -2.24 -1.83 23.72
N PRO A 273 -2.11 -0.76 22.92
CA PRO A 273 -3.20 0.17 22.68
C PRO A 273 -4.27 -0.44 21.75
N PRO A 274 -5.57 -0.20 22.03
CA PRO A 274 -6.66 -0.55 21.14
C PRO A 274 -6.72 0.38 19.92
N LEU A 275 -7.22 -0.16 18.81
CA LEU A 275 -7.56 0.51 17.56
C LEU A 275 -8.46 1.72 17.82
N ASP A 276 -7.95 2.92 17.53
CA ASP A 276 -8.76 4.13 17.57
C ASP A 276 -9.23 4.56 16.19
N ARG A 277 -10.44 5.09 16.24
CA ARG A 277 -11.37 5.43 15.17
C ARG A 277 -11.00 6.77 14.54
N ALA A 278 -11.45 6.98 13.30
CA ALA A 278 -11.24 8.17 12.49
C ALA A 278 -11.58 9.50 13.21
N GLU A 279 -10.68 10.48 13.11
CA GLU A 279 -10.99 11.89 13.39
C GLU A 279 -10.98 12.72 12.11
N VAL A 280 -12.09 13.45 11.95
CA VAL A 280 -12.38 14.44 10.91
C VAL A 280 -11.67 15.74 11.26
N TYR A 281 -10.86 16.26 10.34
CA TYR A 281 -10.22 17.56 10.51
C TYR A 281 -11.22 18.68 10.21
N SER A 282 -11.75 19.32 11.26
CA SER A 282 -12.45 20.61 11.17
C SER A 282 -11.45 21.70 11.58
N SER A 283 -11.02 22.53 10.64
CA SER A 283 -10.29 23.76 10.96
C SER A 283 -11.29 24.92 11.07
N LYS A 284 -11.43 25.46 12.28
CA LYS A 284 -12.04 26.76 12.52
C LYS A 284 -10.96 27.83 12.43
N LEU A 285 -11.21 28.81 11.55
CA LEU A 285 -10.59 30.12 11.51
C LEU A 285 -10.93 30.86 12.83
N GLN A 286 -9.94 31.54 13.42
CA GLN A 286 -10.12 32.54 14.47
C GLN A 286 -9.84 33.92 13.88
N ASP A 287 -10.61 34.89 14.35
CA ASP A 287 -10.79 36.27 13.86
C ASP A 287 -9.49 37.09 13.66
#